data_AF-A0A554VUM5-F1
#
_entry.id   AF-A0A554VUM5-F1
#
_cell.length_a   1.000
_cell.length_b   1.000
_cell.length_c   1.000
_cell.angle_alpha   90.00
_cell.angle_beta   90.00
_cell.angle_gamma   90.00
#
_symmetry.space_group_name_H-M   'P 1'
#
loop_
_entity.id
_entity.type
_entity.pdbx_description
1 polymer ?
#
loop_
_entity_poly.entity_id
_entity_poly.type
_entity_poly.pdbx_seq_one_letter_code
_entity_poly.pdbx_strand_id
1 'polypeptide(L)'
;MSLNSSAAQLRESVTGILNSHDLLGVLDLGAPADEYDPEMEDFAQLLAAGEPITPEVVACVWHKWFGDPSEQPGPVTPKMEALAFDLQALSPFAEF
;
A
#
# COMPACT_ATOMS: atom_id res chain seq x y z
N MET A 1 13.55 -23.45 9.53
CA MET A 1 13.46 -21.98 9.59
C MET A 1 12.47 -21.54 8.52
N SER A 2 11.35 -20.96 8.93
CA SER A 2 10.19 -20.67 8.07
C SER A 2 10.41 -19.42 7.23
N LEU A 3 10.45 -19.58 5.90
CA LEU A 3 10.34 -18.48 4.93
C LEU A 3 8.95 -17.81 4.97
N ASN A 4 7.95 -18.45 5.59
CA ASN A 4 6.57 -17.93 5.67
C ASN A 4 6.37 -16.81 6.71
N SER A 5 7.29 -16.62 7.66
CA SER A 5 7.09 -15.66 8.75
C SER A 5 7.31 -14.22 8.31
N SER A 6 8.26 -13.95 7.40
CA SER A 6 8.57 -12.60 6.94
C SER A 6 7.50 -12.01 6.01
N ALA A 7 6.92 -12.82 5.13
CA ALA A 7 5.87 -12.37 4.21
C ALA A 7 4.57 -12.01 4.96
N ALA A 8 4.18 -12.84 5.93
CA ALA A 8 3.01 -12.57 6.77
C ALA A 8 3.20 -11.31 7.62
N GLN A 9 4.38 -11.11 8.20
CA GLN A 9 4.69 -9.90 8.98
C GLN A 9 4.76 -8.64 8.10
N LEU A 10 5.29 -8.75 6.88
CA LEU A 10 5.29 -7.65 5.92
C LEU A 10 3.86 -7.26 5.54
N ARG A 11 3.00 -8.24 5.22
CA ARG A 11 1.59 -7.99 4.93
C ARG A 11 0.89 -7.31 6.09
N GLU A 12 1.04 -7.81 7.32
CA GLU A 12 0.46 -7.18 8.52
C GLU A 12 0.92 -5.73 8.72
N SER A 13 2.21 -5.47 8.48
CA SER A 13 2.77 -4.10 8.55
C SER A 13 2.17 -3.18 7.49
N VAL A 14 2.05 -3.65 6.26
CA VAL A 14 1.41 -2.93 5.14
C VAL A 14 -0.05 -2.64 5.47
N THR A 15 -0.80 -3.62 5.96
CA THR A 15 -2.19 -3.48 6.41
C THR A 15 -2.34 -2.37 7.45
N GLY A 16 -1.48 -2.35 8.47
CA GLY A 16 -1.50 -1.32 9.50
C GLY A 16 -1.30 0.09 8.96
N ILE A 17 -0.36 0.25 8.01
CA ILE A 17 -0.09 1.55 7.37
C ILE A 17 -1.28 1.98 6.50
N LEU A 18 -1.79 1.12 5.62
CA LEU A 18 -2.92 1.46 4.74
C LEU A 18 -4.15 1.88 5.56
N ASN A 19 -4.49 1.13 6.61
CA ASN A 19 -5.61 1.44 7.48
C ASN A 19 -5.43 2.76 8.24
N SER A 20 -4.19 3.14 8.58
CA SER A 20 -3.92 4.44 9.22
C SER A 20 -4.12 5.62 8.28
N HIS A 21 -3.91 5.43 6.97
CA HIS A 21 -4.09 6.48 5.97
C HIS A 21 -5.54 6.59 5.45
N ASP A 22 -6.25 5.45 5.46
CA ASP A 22 -7.66 5.29 5.03
C ASP A 22 -8.01 6.23 3.86
N LEU A 23 -7.40 5.96 2.70
CA LEU A 23 -7.46 6.91 1.58
C LEU A 23 -8.91 7.16 1.12
N LEU A 24 -9.81 6.17 1.25
CA LEU A 24 -11.25 6.34 0.96
C LEU A 24 -12.07 6.83 2.16
N GLY A 25 -11.54 6.79 3.39
CA GLY A 25 -12.27 7.21 4.59
C GLY A 25 -13.39 6.25 4.98
N VAL A 26 -13.29 4.97 4.63
CA VAL A 26 -14.37 3.98 4.81
C VAL A 26 -14.29 3.25 6.14
N LEU A 27 -13.13 3.23 6.80
CA LEU A 27 -12.96 2.57 8.09
C LEU A 27 -13.71 3.31 9.20
N ASP A 28 -13.69 4.65 9.16
CA ASP A 28 -14.50 5.50 10.04
C ASP A 28 -16.02 5.33 9.82
N LEU A 29 -16.42 4.74 8.68
CA LEU A 29 -17.81 4.41 8.35
C LEU A 29 -18.20 2.98 8.75
N GLY A 30 -17.29 2.23 9.39
CA GLY A 30 -17.52 0.88 9.88
C GLY A 30 -17.20 -0.23 8.87
N ALA A 31 -16.44 0.07 7.81
CA ALA A 31 -15.87 -0.97 6.96
C ALA A 31 -14.93 -1.89 7.76
N PRO A 32 -14.85 -3.19 7.43
CA PRO A 32 -13.99 -4.11 8.13
C PRO A 32 -12.51 -3.80 7.87
N ALA A 33 -11.63 -4.22 8.80
CA ALA A 33 -10.21 -3.86 8.76
C ALA A 33 -9.43 -4.53 7.59
N ASP A 34 -10.03 -5.51 6.93
CA ASP A 34 -9.53 -6.23 5.76
C ASP A 34 -10.10 -5.69 4.42
N GLU A 35 -10.82 -4.55 4.44
CA GLU A 35 -11.45 -3.96 3.24
C GLU A 35 -10.46 -3.73 2.09
N TYR A 36 -9.19 -3.42 2.39
CA TYR A 36 -8.13 -3.19 1.40
C TYR A 36 -7.20 -4.40 1.17
N ASP A 37 -7.61 -5.62 1.55
CA ASP A 37 -6.79 -6.84 1.42
C ASP A 37 -6.14 -7.08 0.02
N PRO A 38 -6.81 -6.79 -1.11
CA PRO A 38 -6.20 -6.94 -2.43
C PRO A 38 -5.07 -5.94 -2.71
N GLU A 39 -5.26 -4.67 -2.33
CA GLU A 39 -4.29 -3.58 -2.48
C GLU A 39 -3.10 -3.79 -1.55
N MET A 40 -3.37 -4.26 -0.32
CA MET A 40 -2.35 -4.61 0.67
C MET A 40 -1.39 -5.67 0.13
N GLU A 41 -1.91 -6.68 -0.56
CA GLU A 41 -1.10 -7.74 -1.16
C GLU A 41 -0.21 -7.20 -2.30
N ASP A 42 -0.71 -6.29 -3.15
CA ASP A 42 0.11 -5.68 -4.21
C ASP A 42 1.31 -4.90 -3.63
N PHE A 43 1.10 -4.08 -2.59
CA PHE A 43 2.20 -3.36 -1.94
C PHE A 43 3.18 -4.29 -1.24
N ALA A 44 2.69 -5.33 -0.57
CA ALA A 44 3.55 -6.33 0.07
C ALA A 44 4.42 -7.07 -0.96
N GLN A 45 3.88 -7.39 -2.13
CA GLN A 45 4.63 -8.02 -3.22
C GLN A 45 5.69 -7.08 -3.81
N LEU A 46 5.38 -5.81 -4.01
CA LEU A 46 6.36 -4.80 -4.47
C LEU A 46 7.52 -4.65 -3.48
N LEU A 47 7.21 -4.53 -2.18
CA LEU A 47 8.22 -4.45 -1.13
C LEU A 47 9.06 -5.73 -1.03
N ALA A 48 8.44 -6.91 -1.16
CA ALA A 48 9.16 -8.19 -1.16
C ALA A 48 10.07 -8.37 -2.38
N ALA A 49 9.72 -7.76 -3.52
CA ALA A 49 10.54 -7.73 -4.72
C ALA A 49 11.69 -6.69 -4.64
N GLY A 50 11.69 -5.84 -3.60
CA GLY A 50 12.65 -4.75 -3.45
C GLY A 50 12.35 -3.54 -4.33
N GLU A 51 11.13 -3.44 -4.86
CA GLU A 51 10.71 -2.30 -5.67
C GLU A 51 10.46 -1.07 -4.78
N PRO A 52 10.90 0.13 -5.20
CA PRO A 52 10.66 1.34 -4.44
C PRO A 52 9.17 1.73 -4.50
N ILE A 53 8.59 2.05 -3.35
CA ILE A 53 7.23 2.59 -3.27
C ILE A 53 7.29 4.12 -3.42
N THR A 54 7.02 4.62 -4.62
CA THR A 54 6.88 6.06 -4.89
C THR A 54 5.42 6.50 -4.83
N PRO A 55 5.11 7.81 -4.71
CA PRO A 55 3.74 8.29 -4.77
C PRO A 55 3.00 7.90 -6.07
N GLU A 56 3.72 7.81 -7.19
CA GLU A 56 3.17 7.37 -8.48
C GLU A 56 2.84 5.87 -8.47
N VAL A 57 3.67 5.05 -7.82
CA VAL A 57 3.38 3.62 -7.60
C VAL A 57 2.12 3.48 -6.76
N VAL A 58 1.98 4.27 -5.69
CA VAL A 58 0.75 4.29 -4.88
C VAL A 58 -0.45 4.67 -5.74
N ALA A 59 -0.36 5.73 -6.56
CA ALA A 59 -1.45 6.13 -7.45
C ALA A 59 -1.81 5.04 -8.48
N CYS A 60 -0.82 4.31 -9.00
CA CYS A 60 -1.04 3.21 -9.94
C CYS A 60 -1.74 2.02 -9.30
N VAL A 61 -1.27 1.58 -8.12
CA VAL A 61 -1.92 0.50 -7.37
C VAL A 61 -3.34 0.93 -6.98
N TRP A 62 -3.52 2.14 -6.47
CA TRP A 62 -4.85 2.64 -6.10
C TRP A 62 -5.81 2.69 -7.29
N HIS A 63 -5.32 3.15 -8.45
CA HIS A 63 -6.11 3.19 -9.68
C HIS A 63 -6.44 1.80 -10.23
N LYS A 64 -5.55 0.81 -10.10
CA LYS A 64 -5.83 -0.58 -10.48
C LYS A 64 -7.08 -1.13 -9.80
N TRP A 65 -7.32 -0.74 -8.55
CA TRP A 65 -8.42 -1.28 -7.73
C TRP A 65 -9.66 -0.40 -7.68
N PHE A 66 -9.48 0.93 -7.66
CA PHE A 66 -10.58 1.89 -7.49
C PHE A 66 -10.80 2.81 -8.70
N GLY A 67 -9.97 2.72 -9.72
CA GLY A 67 -10.06 3.51 -10.95
C GLY A 67 -10.81 2.81 -12.07
N ASP A 68 -11.19 3.58 -13.09
CA ASP A 68 -11.69 3.01 -14.34
C ASP A 68 -10.52 2.45 -15.17
N PRO A 69 -10.56 1.18 -15.60
CA PRO A 69 -9.46 0.56 -16.34
C PRO A 69 -9.23 1.16 -17.74
N SER A 70 -10.14 1.99 -18.24
CA SER A 70 -9.97 2.74 -19.49
C SER A 70 -9.30 4.11 -19.32
N GLU A 71 -9.08 4.53 -18.07
CA GLU A 71 -8.45 5.80 -17.72
C GLU A 71 -6.98 5.59 -17.32
N GLN A 72 -6.26 6.71 -17.14
CA GLN A 72 -4.94 6.69 -16.51
C GLN A 72 -5.09 7.02 -15.02
N PRO A 73 -4.13 6.61 -14.17
CA PRO A 73 -4.09 7.05 -12.79
C PRO A 73 -4.22 8.57 -12.68
N GLY A 74 -5.06 9.03 -11.75
CA GLY A 74 -5.20 10.44 -11.43
C GLY A 74 -3.90 11.02 -10.85
N PRO A 75 -3.85 12.35 -10.65
CA PRO A 75 -2.69 12.99 -10.05
C PRO A 75 -2.43 12.46 -8.63
N VAL A 76 -1.16 12.37 -8.26
CA VAL A 76 -0.73 12.08 -6.89
C VAL A 76 -1.36 13.08 -5.92
N THR A 77 -1.94 12.56 -4.84
CA THR A 77 -2.51 13.38 -3.76
C THR A 77 -1.54 13.43 -2.57
N PRO A 78 -1.65 14.45 -1.69
CA PRO A 78 -0.83 14.50 -0.47
C PRO A 78 -0.98 13.27 0.43
N LYS A 79 -2.17 12.63 0.45
CA LYS A 79 -2.35 11.36 1.18
C LYS A 79 -1.57 10.21 0.54
N MET A 80 -1.47 10.16 -0.79
CA MET A 80 -0.66 9.16 -1.49
C MET A 80 0.83 9.37 -1.27
N GLU A 81 1.29 10.62 -1.18
CA GLU A 81 2.67 10.95 -0.81
C GLU A 81 3.00 10.46 0.61
N ALA A 82 2.12 10.73 1.56
CA ALA A 82 2.29 10.29 2.95
C ALA A 82 2.28 8.75 3.07
N LEU A 83 1.36 8.09 2.35
CA LEU A 83 1.33 6.63 2.29
C LEU A 83 2.61 6.04 1.68
N ALA A 84 3.10 6.62 0.59
CA ALA A 84 4.35 6.17 -0.03
C ALA A 84 5.54 6.32 0.92
N PHE A 85 5.63 7.44 1.64
CA PHE A 85 6.67 7.69 2.64
C PHE A 85 6.67 6.61 3.74
N ASP A 86 5.50 6.31 4.31
CA ASP A 86 5.40 5.33 5.40
C ASP A 86 5.65 3.89 4.90
N LEU A 87 5.15 3.53 3.71
CA LEU A 87 5.42 2.21 3.11
C LEU A 87 6.91 2.04 2.75
N GLN A 88 7.56 3.10 2.29
CA GLN A 88 8.98 3.07 1.94
C GLN A 88 9.86 2.80 3.17
N ALA A 89 9.44 3.19 4.37
CA ALA A 89 10.13 2.86 5.62
C ALA A 89 10.16 1.36 5.95
N LEU A 90 9.30 0.54 5.31
CA LEU A 90 9.34 -0.92 5.41
C LEU A 90 10.33 -1.56 4.43
N SER A 91 10.86 -0.81 3.47
CA SER A 91 11.81 -1.35 2.50
C SER A 91 13.17 -1.58 3.14
N PRO A 92 13.78 -2.78 2.99
CA PRO A 92 15.12 -3.05 3.50
C PRO A 92 16.22 -2.23 2.80
N PHE A 93 15.87 -1.49 1.75
CA PHE A 93 16.78 -0.66 0.95
C PHE A 93 16.54 0.85 1.12
N ALA A 94 15.85 1.28 2.18
CA ALA A 94 15.78 2.69 2.56
C ALA A 94 17.16 3.15 3.09
N GLU A 95 18.13 3.29 2.20
CA GLU A 95 19.39 3.97 2.50
C GLU A 95 19.14 5.48 2.40
N PHE A 96 19.34 6.16 3.54
CA PHE A 96 19.19 7.60 3.74
C PHE A 96 20.29 8.42 3.04
#